data_AF-A0A3D2SEZ2-F1
#
_entry.id   AF-A0A3D2SEZ2-F1
#
_cell.length_a   1.000
_cell.length_b   1.000
_cell.length_c   1.000
_cell.angle_alpha   90.00
_cell.angle_beta   90.00
_cell.angle_gamma   90.00
#
_symmetry.space_group_name_H-M   'P 1'
#
loop_
_entity.id
_entity.type
_entity.pdbx_description
1 polymer ?
#
loop_
_entity_poly.entity_id
_entity_poly.type
_entity_poly.pdbx_seq_one_letter_code
_entity_poly.pdbx_strand_id
1 'polypeptide(L)'
;MYRHSVHRLKELLLEKAAINGWDIVQLEVLPDYVHIFIKATPSDSIAHIVSQLKGYTAYTLRNEFEMLRTRVPTLWTRSYYVETVGHISEQTVQKYIENQKNK
;
A
#
# COMPACT_ATOMS: atom_id res chain seq x y z
N MET A 1 -20.17 -13.79 -1.69
CA MET A 1 -18.85 -14.42 -1.44
C MET A 1 -17.67 -13.52 -1.85
N TYR A 2 -17.58 -13.07 -3.11
CA TYR A 2 -16.50 -12.14 -3.58
C TYR A 2 -16.37 -10.85 -2.75
N ARG A 3 -17.51 -10.29 -2.30
CA ARG A 3 -17.53 -9.08 -1.46
C ARG A 3 -16.81 -9.24 -0.10
N HIS A 4 -16.78 -10.44 0.47
CA HIS A 4 -16.17 -10.66 1.79
C HIS A 4 -14.65 -10.62 1.72
N SER A 5 -14.05 -11.28 0.71
CA SER A 5 -12.60 -11.22 0.50
C SER A 5 -12.13 -9.82 0.12
N VAL A 6 -12.94 -9.04 -0.61
CA VAL A 6 -12.63 -7.64 -0.92
C VAL A 6 -12.65 -6.77 0.33
N HIS A 7 -13.68 -6.89 1.17
CA HIS A 7 -13.74 -6.16 2.44
C HIS A 7 -12.52 -6.49 3.31
N ARG A 8 -12.22 -7.78 3.41
CA ARG A 8 -11.10 -8.28 4.20
C ARG A 8 -9.74 -7.81 3.68
N LEU A 9 -9.57 -7.77 2.35
CA LEU A 9 -8.38 -7.19 1.73
C LEU A 9 -8.18 -5.73 2.14
N LYS A 10 -9.24 -4.92 2.17
CA LYS A 10 -9.15 -3.52 2.60
C LYS A 10 -8.71 -3.39 4.05
N GLU A 11 -9.30 -4.19 4.95
CA GLU A 11 -8.91 -4.22 6.36
C GLU A 11 -7.43 -4.55 6.53
N LEU A 12 -6.95 -5.60 5.86
CA LEU A 12 -5.56 -6.05 5.96
C LEU A 12 -4.57 -5.03 5.41
N LEU A 13 -4.94 -4.31 4.33
CA LEU A 13 -4.11 -3.24 3.79
C LEU A 13 -4.00 -2.06 4.77
N LEU A 14 -5.13 -1.65 5.36
CA LEU A 14 -5.16 -0.58 6.36
C LEU A 14 -4.41 -0.96 7.64
N GLU A 15 -4.61 -2.19 8.12
CA GLU A 15 -3.90 -2.74 9.28
C GLU A 15 -2.38 -2.74 9.04
N LYS A 16 -1.94 -3.28 7.90
CA LYS A 16 -0.52 -3.37 7.58
C LYS A 16 0.11 -1.99 7.41
N ALA A 17 -0.60 -1.04 6.80
CA ALA A 17 -0.16 0.34 6.71
C ALA A 17 0.01 0.96 8.11
N ALA A 18 -0.98 0.82 8.98
CA ALA A 18 -0.94 1.34 10.34
C ALA A 18 0.24 0.77 11.15
N ILE A 19 0.50 -0.55 11.06
CA ILE A 19 1.65 -1.20 11.72
C ILE A 19 2.99 -0.60 11.28
N ASN A 20 3.11 -0.18 10.03
CA ASN A 20 4.35 0.42 9.49
C ASN A 20 4.35 1.96 9.57
N GLY A 21 3.33 2.59 10.15
CA GLY A 21 3.23 4.05 10.22
C GLY A 21 2.94 4.72 8.88
N TRP A 22 2.35 4.00 7.92
CA TRP A 22 1.93 4.55 6.63
C TRP A 22 0.47 4.99 6.66
N ASP A 23 0.15 6.06 5.93
CA ASP A 23 -1.21 6.59 5.80
C ASP A 23 -1.77 6.28 4.41
N ILE A 24 -2.73 5.37 4.33
CA ILE A 24 -3.49 5.10 3.10
C ILE A 24 -4.61 6.14 3.00
N VAL A 25 -4.39 7.13 2.15
CA VAL A 25 -5.31 8.26 1.93
C VAL A 25 -6.51 7.82 1.10
N GLN A 26 -6.29 6.94 0.11
CA GLN A 26 -7.35 6.42 -0.74
C GLN A 26 -7.06 4.97 -1.12
N LEU A 27 -8.11 4.14 -1.13
CA LEU A 27 -8.02 2.71 -1.44
C LEU A 27 -9.22 2.25 -2.27
N GLU A 28 -8.94 1.83 -3.50
CA GLU A 28 -9.91 1.20 -4.39
C GLU A 28 -9.48 -0.21 -4.74
N VAL A 29 -10.43 -1.15 -4.61
CA VAL A 29 -10.24 -2.56 -4.96
C VAL A 29 -11.16 -2.86 -6.12
N LEU A 30 -10.57 -3.23 -7.25
CA LEU A 30 -11.25 -3.63 -8.47
C LEU A 30 -11.11 -5.15 -8.67
N PRO A 31 -11.84 -5.75 -9.62
CA PRO A 31 -11.85 -7.20 -9.80
C PRO A 31 -10.48 -7.85 -9.97
N ASP A 32 -9.55 -7.13 -10.60
CA ASP A 32 -8.26 -7.60 -11.10
C ASP A 32 -7.05 -6.79 -10.59
N TYR A 33 -7.27 -5.62 -9.98
CA TYR A 33 -6.20 -4.80 -9.39
C TYR A 33 -6.67 -3.95 -8.20
N VAL A 34 -5.70 -3.34 -7.52
CA VAL A 34 -5.92 -2.43 -6.38
C VAL A 34 -5.17 -1.13 -6.63
N HIS A 35 -5.84 -0.01 -6.42
CA HIS A 35 -5.22 1.32 -6.38
C HIS A 35 -5.09 1.77 -4.93
N ILE A 36 -3.88 2.19 -4.57
CA ILE A 36 -3.56 2.70 -3.23
C ILE A 36 -2.88 4.06 -3.40
N PHE A 37 -3.47 5.08 -2.81
CA PHE A 37 -2.79 6.36 -2.60
C PHE A 37 -2.27 6.38 -1.16
N ILE A 38 -0.94 6.36 -1.01
CA ILE A 38 -0.27 6.14 0.26
C ILE A 38 0.77 7.23 0.54
N LYS A 39 0.84 7.67 1.79
CA LYS A 39 1.93 8.48 2.33
C LYS A 39 2.79 7.58 3.22
N ALA A 40 4.08 7.56 2.95
CA ALA A 40 5.08 6.82 3.71
C ALA A 40 6.28 7.70 4.04
N THR A 41 7.21 7.21 4.85
CA THR A 41 8.41 7.97 5.20
C THR A 41 9.44 7.91 4.06
N PRO A 42 10.32 8.91 3.91
CA PRO A 42 11.39 8.87 2.89
C PRO A 42 12.38 7.71 3.07
N SER A 43 12.47 7.14 4.28
CA SER A 43 13.27 5.94 4.56
C SER A 43 12.65 4.65 4.04
N ASP A 44 11.34 4.63 3.79
CA ASP A 44 10.64 3.46 3.27
C ASP A 44 10.82 3.37 1.75
N SER A 45 11.59 2.40 1.29
CA SER A 45 11.67 2.14 -0.15
C SER A 45 10.31 1.66 -0.69
N ILE A 46 9.95 2.10 -1.89
CA ILE A 46 8.72 1.68 -2.57
C ILE A 46 8.63 0.15 -2.65
N ALA A 47 9.74 -0.51 -2.99
CA ALA A 47 9.80 -1.97 -3.08
C ALA A 47 9.48 -2.64 -1.74
N HIS A 48 9.94 -2.06 -0.62
CA HIS A 48 9.62 -2.56 0.72
C HIS A 48 8.13 -2.42 1.04
N ILE A 49 7.54 -1.25 0.79
CA ILE A 49 6.11 -0.98 1.00
C ILE A 49 5.26 -2.00 0.23
N VAL A 50 5.52 -2.13 -1.06
CA VAL A 50 4.78 -3.05 -1.94
C VAL A 50 4.94 -4.51 -1.49
N SER A 51 6.15 -4.91 -1.10
CA SER A 51 6.41 -6.26 -0.58
C SER A 51 5.62 -6.54 0.70
N GLN A 52 5.61 -5.60 1.65
CA GLN A 52 4.87 -5.75 2.90
C GLN A 52 3.36 -5.86 2.67
N LEU A 53 2.78 -4.99 1.84
CA LEU A 53 1.34 -4.99 1.55
C LEU A 53 0.92 -6.26 0.80
N LYS A 54 1.63 -6.62 -0.28
CA LYS A 54 1.28 -7.78 -1.11
C LYS A 54 1.53 -9.10 -0.38
N GLY A 55 2.66 -9.23 0.32
CA GLY A 55 3.02 -10.43 1.05
C GLY A 55 2.06 -10.73 2.20
N TYR A 56 1.79 -9.72 3.03
CA TYR A 56 0.87 -9.85 4.16
C TYR A 56 -0.53 -10.25 3.72
N THR A 57 -1.10 -9.53 2.75
CA THR A 57 -2.45 -9.81 2.24
C THR A 57 -2.54 -11.15 1.53
N ALA A 58 -1.55 -11.53 0.73
CA ALA A 58 -1.54 -12.83 0.05
C ALA A 58 -1.50 -13.99 1.05
N TYR A 59 -0.67 -13.89 2.09
CA TYR A 59 -0.60 -14.91 3.13
C TYR A 59 -1.93 -15.04 3.87
N THR A 60 -2.42 -13.94 4.44
CA THR A 60 -3.62 -13.96 5.28
C THR A 60 -4.87 -14.35 4.49
N LEU A 61 -5.10 -13.78 3.31
CA LEU A 61 -6.28 -14.10 2.51
C LEU A 61 -6.26 -15.53 1.97
N ARG A 62 -5.10 -16.11 1.64
CA ARG A 62 -5.04 -17.51 1.18
C ARG A 62 -5.26 -18.50 2.32
N ASN A 63 -5.00 -18.10 3.57
CA ASN A 63 -5.31 -18.90 4.76
C ASN A 63 -6.80 -18.78 5.14
N GLU A 64 -7.38 -17.59 5.03
CA GLU A 64 -8.79 -17.32 5.37
C GLU A 64 -9.77 -17.81 4.28
N PHE A 65 -9.37 -17.79 3.00
CA PHE A 65 -10.24 -18.11 1.86
C PHE A 65 -9.65 -19.22 0.99
N GLU A 66 -10.11 -20.46 1.19
CA GLU A 66 -9.64 -21.63 0.45
C GLU A 66 -9.70 -21.48 -1.08
N MET A 67 -10.71 -20.79 -1.61
CA MET A 67 -10.80 -20.54 -3.06
C MET A 67 -9.61 -19.76 -3.62
N LEU A 68 -9.02 -18.84 -2.83
CA LEU A 68 -7.83 -18.08 -3.25
C LEU A 68 -6.57 -18.93 -3.22
N ARG A 69 -6.54 -20.00 -2.41
CA ARG A 69 -5.44 -20.97 -2.37
C ARG A 69 -5.55 -21.98 -3.51
N THR A 70 -6.76 -22.40 -3.88
CA THR A 70 -6.99 -23.50 -4.82
C THR A 70 -7.15 -23.06 -6.28
N ARG A 71 -7.68 -21.86 -6.54
CA ARG A 71 -7.99 -21.42 -7.92
C ARG A 71 -6.90 -20.62 -8.59
N VAL A 72 -5.97 -20.03 -7.82
CA VAL A 72 -4.87 -19.22 -8.35
C VAL A 72 -3.55 -19.61 -7.70
N PRO A 73 -2.44 -19.69 -8.47
CA PRO A 73 -1.14 -20.06 -7.93
C PRO A 73 -0.60 -18.99 -6.96
N THR A 74 -0.83 -17.72 -7.27
CA THR A 74 -0.49 -16.57 -6.41
C THR A 74 -1.65 -15.58 -6.40
N LEU A 75 -1.81 -14.83 -5.31
CA LEU A 75 -2.83 -13.77 -5.23
C LEU A 75 -2.42 -12.55 -6.07
N TRP A 76 -1.14 -12.19 -6.02
CA TRP A 76 -0.59 -11.06 -6.74
C TRP A 76 0.41 -11.50 -7.81
N THR A 77 0.49 -10.75 -8.89
CA THR A 77 1.62 -10.82 -9.83
C THR A 77 2.87 -10.24 -9.18
N ARG A 78 4.05 -10.42 -9.78
CA ARG A 78 5.29 -9.79 -9.29
C ARG A 78 5.31 -8.28 -9.53
N SER A 79 4.68 -7.83 -10.61
CA SER A 79 4.66 -6.43 -11.04
C SER A 79 3.84 -5.53 -10.12
N TYR A 80 4.17 -4.25 -10.14
CA TYR A 80 3.40 -3.16 -9.56
C TYR A 80 3.68 -1.90 -10.37
N TYR A 81 2.75 -0.95 -10.33
CA TYR A 81 2.91 0.38 -10.89
C TYR A 81 3.01 1.38 -9.74
N VAL A 82 3.89 2.37 -9.86
CA VAL A 82 4.08 3.42 -8.87
C VAL A 82 4.38 4.73 -9.58
N GLU A 83 3.78 5.79 -9.06
CA GLU A 83 4.04 7.15 -9.48
C GLU A 83 4.02 8.05 -8.24
N THR A 84 4.90 9.04 -8.21
CA THR A 84 4.94 10.05 -7.15
C THR A 84 4.02 11.21 -7.52
N VAL A 85 3.05 11.55 -6.68
CA VAL A 85 2.24 12.75 -6.86
C VAL A 85 2.87 13.90 -6.07
N GLY A 86 3.47 14.86 -6.77
CA GLY A 86 4.10 16.02 -6.16
C GLY A 86 3.15 17.21 -6.05
N HIS A 87 2.67 17.51 -4.84
CA HIS A 87 2.20 18.86 -4.49
C HIS A 87 3.21 19.49 -3.55
N ILE A 88 4.35 19.92 -4.08
CA ILE A 88 5.28 20.75 -3.30
C ILE A 88 5.37 22.09 -3.99
N SER A 89 4.72 23.10 -3.42
CA SER A 89 4.91 24.47 -3.85
C SER A 89 6.36 24.90 -3.55
N GLU A 90 6.92 25.79 -4.37
CA GLU A 90 8.26 26.35 -4.18
C GLU A 90 8.46 26.91 -2.76
N GLN A 91 7.41 27.54 -2.20
CA GLN A 91 7.37 28.05 -0.83
C GLN A 91 7.56 26.95 0.23
N THR A 92 7.04 25.75 0.00
CA THR A 92 7.18 24.60 0.91
C THR A 92 8.61 24.05 0.86
N VAL A 93 9.23 24.03 -0.32
CA VAL A 93 10.64 23.64 -0.48
C VAL A 93 11.57 24.65 0.22
N GLN A 94 11.35 25.95 0.02
CA GLN A 94 12.14 27.00 0.67
C GLN A 94 12.08 26.91 2.20
N LYS A 95 10.88 26.79 2.78
CA LYS A 95 10.71 26.61 4.23
C LYS A 95 11.39 25.35 4.77
N TYR A 96 11.34 24.24 4.02
CA TYR A 96 12.04 23.01 4.42
C TYR A 96 13.56 23.21 4.48
N ILE A 97 14.14 23.86 3.47
CA ILE A 97 15.58 24.14 3.39
C ILE A 97 16.03 25.09 4.52
N GLU A 98 15.26 26.15 4.79
CA GLU A 98 15.55 27.09 5.88
C GLU A 98 15.50 26.41 7.25
N ASN A 99 14.49 25.57 7.49
CA ASN A 99 14.36 24.82 8.74
C ASN A 99 15.48 23.77 8.94
N GLN A 100 16.05 23.23 7.85
CA GLN A 100 17.20 22.32 7.95
C GLN A 100 18.53 23.03 8.24
N LYS A 101 18.70 24.29 7.82
CA LYS A 101 19.92 25.08 8.11
C LYS A 101 20.02 25.56 9.56
N ASN A 102 18.88 25.63 10.26
CA ASN A 102 18.79 26.08 11.66
C ASN A 102 18.77 24.90 12.67
N LYS A 103 19.18 23.70 12.22
CA LYS A 103 19.43 22.52 13.05
C LYS A 103 20.92 22.25 13.09
#